data_AF-A0A7K7RFE9-F1
#
_entry.id   AF-A0A7K7RFE9-F1
#
_cell.length_a   1.000
_cell.length_b   1.000
_cell.length_c   1.000
_cell.angle_alpha   90.00
_cell.angle_beta   90.00
_cell.angle_gamma   90.00
#
_symmetry.space_group_name_H-M   'P 1'
#
loop_
_entity.id
_entity.type
_entity.pdbx_description
1 polymer ?
#
loop_
_entity_poly.entity_id
_entity_poly.type
_entity_poly.pdbx_seq_one_letter_code
_entity_poly.pdbx_strand_id
1 'polypeptide(L)'
;PVPAGLPGDPDPEEAVSDDSSRHGGRVRGFPHERGNWATHVYLPYTAQEEFLELLELLVSHARTFVPSLAAMEEFHLSLSQCVVLRYHWIEPFVRSLRERLAAFHRFFCVADQVKVYTNQNKTRTFIGLEVSAGHFQLLELVSEVDGPSHSYRCLFCLQDPSFHISLAWCVGDLAGRLEGQCLRELQ
;
A
#
# COMPACT_ATOMS: atom_id res chain seq x y z
N PRO A 1 -30.75 40.36 -6.94
CA PRO A 1 -30.15 39.40 -7.89
C PRO A 1 -28.64 39.62 -7.98
N VAL A 2 -27.86 38.71 -7.43
CA VAL A 2 -26.39 38.75 -7.49
C VAL A 2 -25.95 38.14 -8.82
N PRO A 3 -24.95 38.68 -9.54
CA PRO A 3 -24.56 38.15 -10.85
C PRO A 3 -23.91 36.77 -10.69
N ALA A 4 -24.26 35.84 -11.57
CA ALA A 4 -23.58 34.56 -11.70
C ALA A 4 -22.25 34.75 -12.46
N GLY A 5 -21.19 34.09 -12.01
CA GLY A 5 -19.90 34.04 -12.69
C GLY A 5 -18.78 34.80 -11.97
N LEU A 6 -18.35 34.31 -10.81
CA LEU A 6 -17.02 34.60 -10.28
C LEU A 6 -16.07 33.50 -10.79
N PRO A 7 -14.86 33.85 -11.28
CA PRO A 7 -13.89 32.85 -11.69
C PRO A 7 -13.34 32.16 -10.45
N GLY A 8 -13.78 30.94 -10.18
CA GLY A 8 -13.39 30.18 -8.99
C GLY A 8 -14.32 29.04 -8.59
N ASP A 9 -15.55 29.02 -9.12
CA ASP A 9 -16.42 27.85 -8.94
C ASP A 9 -15.98 26.74 -9.92
N PRO A 10 -15.73 25.50 -9.44
CA PRO A 10 -15.40 24.39 -10.32
C PRO A 10 -16.60 24.09 -11.23
N ASP A 11 -16.34 23.92 -12.52
CA ASP A 11 -17.36 23.46 -13.47
C ASP A 11 -17.97 22.14 -12.96
N PRO A 12 -19.31 22.02 -12.92
CA PRO A 12 -19.99 20.82 -12.43
C PRO A 12 -19.79 19.58 -13.33
N GLU A 13 -19.02 19.68 -14.41
CA GLU A 13 -18.74 18.60 -15.38
C GLU A 13 -17.50 17.74 -15.05
N GLU A 14 -16.68 18.07 -14.05
CA GLU A 14 -15.46 17.29 -13.72
C GLU A 14 -15.63 16.28 -12.56
N ALA A 15 -16.86 15.89 -12.22
CA ALA A 15 -17.08 14.71 -11.36
C ALA A 15 -16.79 13.43 -12.17
N VAL A 16 -15.51 13.14 -12.41
CA VAL A 16 -15.07 11.91 -13.07
C VAL A 16 -15.45 10.73 -12.17
N SER A 17 -16.52 10.01 -12.55
CA SER A 17 -16.91 8.76 -11.91
C SER A 17 -15.82 7.71 -12.10
N ASP A 18 -15.35 7.11 -11.00
CA ASP A 18 -14.27 6.12 -10.99
C ASP A 18 -14.78 4.76 -11.50
N ASP A 19 -14.39 4.39 -12.72
CA ASP A 19 -14.72 3.07 -13.28
C ASP A 19 -13.71 2.02 -12.80
N SER A 20 -14.10 1.27 -11.76
CA SER A 20 -13.27 0.23 -11.15
C SER A 20 -12.83 -0.88 -12.12
N SER A 21 -13.54 -1.10 -13.24
CA SER A 21 -13.16 -2.12 -14.24
C SER A 21 -11.80 -1.83 -14.87
N ARG A 22 -11.42 -0.55 -14.98
CA ARG A 22 -10.12 -0.08 -15.50
C ARG A 22 -8.94 -0.39 -14.56
N HIS A 23 -9.23 -0.84 -13.34
CA HIS A 23 -8.24 -1.11 -12.31
C HIS A 23 -8.37 -2.53 -11.73
N GLY A 24 -8.85 -3.49 -12.53
CA GLY A 24 -9.06 -4.87 -12.06
C GLY A 24 -10.09 -4.95 -10.93
N GLY A 25 -11.12 -4.10 -11.00
CA GLY A 25 -12.17 -3.94 -9.99
C GLY A 25 -11.76 -3.13 -8.77
N ARG A 26 -10.56 -2.48 -8.75
CA ARG A 26 -10.07 -1.69 -7.60
C ARG A 26 -10.95 -0.48 -7.38
N VAL A 27 -11.40 -0.33 -6.14
CA VAL A 27 -12.18 0.81 -5.68
C VAL A 27 -11.23 1.76 -4.98
N ARG A 28 -11.23 3.04 -5.39
CA ARG A 28 -10.40 4.05 -4.77
C ARG A 28 -10.89 4.37 -3.35
N GLY A 29 -9.95 4.59 -2.44
CA GLY A 29 -10.26 4.96 -1.05
C GLY A 29 -10.74 6.41 -0.90
N PHE A 30 -10.42 7.28 -1.86
CA PHE A 30 -10.84 8.68 -1.91
C PHE A 30 -11.03 9.12 -3.37
N PRO A 31 -12.00 10.03 -3.64
CA PRO A 31 -12.22 10.57 -4.98
C PRO A 31 -11.01 11.38 -5.47
N HIS A 32 -10.89 11.56 -6.78
CA HIS A 32 -9.86 12.46 -7.32
C HIS A 32 -10.32 13.91 -7.15
N GLU A 33 -9.45 14.75 -6.62
CA GLU A 33 -9.64 16.20 -6.58
C GLU A 33 -8.41 16.86 -7.20
N ARG A 34 -8.61 17.89 -8.03
CA ARG A 34 -7.51 18.57 -8.70
C ARG A 34 -6.56 19.17 -7.66
N GLY A 35 -5.27 18.87 -7.80
CA GLY A 35 -4.24 19.32 -6.87
C GLY A 35 -4.04 18.42 -5.65
N ASN A 36 -4.85 17.37 -5.48
CA ASN A 36 -4.69 16.34 -4.45
C ASN A 36 -4.07 15.07 -5.06
N TRP A 37 -2.97 14.62 -4.46
CA TRP A 37 -2.17 13.49 -4.95
C TRP A 37 -2.13 12.37 -3.92
N ALA A 38 -2.43 11.15 -4.36
CA ALA A 38 -2.20 9.95 -3.58
C ALA A 38 -0.70 9.77 -3.33
N THR A 39 -0.30 9.70 -2.07
CA THR A 39 1.10 9.63 -1.64
C THR A 39 1.28 8.43 -0.72
N HIS A 40 2.30 7.62 -1.00
CA HIS A 40 2.62 6.41 -0.27
C HIS A 40 4.14 6.25 -0.20
N VAL A 41 4.66 5.97 1.00
CA VAL A 41 6.10 5.75 1.24
C VAL A 41 6.32 4.26 1.48
N TYR A 42 7.31 3.70 0.79
CA TYR A 42 7.62 2.27 0.85
C TYR A 42 9.10 2.02 0.55
N LEU A 43 9.59 0.84 0.95
CA LEU A 43 10.88 0.30 0.51
C LEU A 43 10.65 -0.62 -0.68
N PRO A 44 11.26 -0.37 -1.86
CA PRO A 44 11.14 -1.27 -2.99
C PRO A 44 11.87 -2.59 -2.72
N TYR A 45 11.30 -3.70 -3.16
CA TYR A 45 11.94 -5.01 -3.17
C TYR A 45 12.16 -5.45 -4.62
N THR A 46 13.43 -5.63 -5.01
CA THR A 46 13.79 -6.14 -6.33
C THR A 46 13.77 -7.66 -6.31
N ALA A 47 12.69 -8.24 -6.80
CA ALA A 47 12.54 -9.69 -6.93
C ALA A 47 13.64 -10.28 -7.83
N GLN A 48 14.26 -11.35 -7.34
CA GLN A 48 15.15 -12.20 -8.14
C GLN A 48 14.33 -13.29 -8.84
N GLU A 49 14.93 -13.99 -9.81
CA GLU A 49 14.26 -15.05 -10.57
C GLU A 49 13.72 -16.15 -9.65
N GLU A 50 14.50 -16.57 -8.65
CA GLU A 50 14.11 -17.62 -7.70
C GLU A 50 12.88 -17.20 -6.85
N PHE A 51 12.75 -15.90 -6.56
CA PHE A 51 11.58 -15.37 -5.87
C PHE A 51 10.34 -15.40 -6.75
N LEU A 52 10.48 -15.12 -8.04
CA LEU A 52 9.38 -15.16 -9.00
C LEU A 52 8.90 -16.60 -9.26
N GLU A 53 9.82 -17.56 -9.31
CA GLU A 53 9.48 -19.00 -9.38
C GLU A 53 8.70 -19.44 -8.14
N LEU A 54 9.16 -19.06 -6.95
CA LEU A 54 8.44 -19.32 -5.70
C LEU A 54 7.05 -18.68 -5.70
N LEU A 55 6.96 -17.42 -6.15
CA LEU A 55 5.69 -16.71 -6.29
C LEU A 55 4.73 -17.46 -7.21
N GLU A 56 5.18 -17.92 -8.37
CA GLU A 56 4.34 -18.67 -9.30
C GLU A 56 3.80 -19.96 -8.68
N LEU A 57 4.64 -20.69 -7.93
CA LEU A 57 4.24 -21.90 -7.21
C LEU A 57 3.17 -21.59 -6.15
N LEU A 58 3.44 -20.61 -5.27
CA LEU A 58 2.54 -20.23 -4.18
C LEU A 58 1.18 -19.72 -4.73
N VAL A 59 1.21 -18.88 -5.75
CA VAL A 59 -0.01 -18.31 -6.35
C VAL A 59 -0.81 -19.38 -7.11
N SER A 60 -0.14 -20.28 -7.82
CA SER A 60 -0.80 -21.38 -8.52
C SER A 60 -1.53 -22.30 -7.54
N HIS A 61 -0.89 -22.59 -6.40
CA HIS A 61 -1.53 -23.35 -5.34
C HIS A 61 -2.70 -22.59 -4.70
N ALA A 62 -2.51 -21.32 -4.32
CA ALA A 62 -3.56 -20.50 -3.71
C ALA A 62 -4.78 -20.31 -4.63
N ARG A 63 -4.57 -20.31 -5.97
CA ARG A 63 -5.66 -20.26 -6.96
C ARG A 63 -6.59 -21.48 -6.93
N THR A 64 -6.15 -22.62 -6.39
CA THR A 64 -7.04 -23.77 -6.17
C THR A 64 -8.12 -23.46 -5.12
N PHE A 65 -7.83 -22.57 -4.16
CA PHE A 65 -8.76 -22.09 -3.16
C PHE A 65 -9.49 -20.83 -3.59
N VAL A 66 -8.81 -19.89 -4.25
CA VAL A 66 -9.38 -18.62 -4.75
C VAL A 66 -8.92 -18.37 -6.19
N PRO A 67 -9.67 -18.83 -7.21
CA PRO A 67 -9.26 -18.74 -8.61
C PRO A 67 -9.05 -17.31 -9.13
N SER A 68 -9.64 -16.31 -8.49
CA SER A 68 -9.53 -14.90 -8.84
C SER A 68 -8.27 -14.21 -8.33
N LEU A 69 -7.36 -14.92 -7.64
CA LEU A 69 -6.09 -14.36 -7.18
C LEU A 69 -5.19 -13.94 -8.36
N ALA A 70 -4.77 -12.68 -8.32
CA ALA A 70 -3.78 -12.11 -9.22
C ALA A 70 -2.42 -12.01 -8.49
N ALA A 71 -1.35 -12.43 -9.15
CA ALA A 71 0.00 -12.21 -8.65
C ALA A 71 0.33 -10.70 -8.68
N MET A 72 1.16 -10.26 -7.75
CA MET A 72 1.74 -8.92 -7.76
C MET A 72 2.86 -8.85 -8.80
N GLU A 73 2.97 -7.71 -9.47
CA GLU A 73 4.03 -7.45 -10.47
C GLU A 73 5.16 -6.59 -9.89
N GLU A 74 4.86 -5.80 -8.85
CA GLU A 74 5.80 -4.96 -8.13
C GLU A 74 5.74 -5.24 -6.63
N PHE A 75 6.91 -5.32 -6.00
CA PHE A 75 7.04 -5.72 -4.61
C PHE A 75 7.64 -4.60 -3.77
N HIS A 76 7.07 -4.42 -2.58
CA HIS A 76 7.50 -3.39 -1.65
C HIS A 76 7.10 -3.74 -0.22
N LEU A 77 7.78 -3.09 0.72
CA LEU A 77 7.38 -3.00 2.13
C LEU A 77 6.81 -1.60 2.38
N SER A 78 5.52 -1.52 2.70
CA SER A 78 4.89 -0.24 3.05
C SER A 78 5.45 0.32 4.37
N LEU A 79 5.81 1.61 4.35
CA LEU A 79 6.21 2.37 5.54
C LEU A 79 5.15 3.38 5.96
N SER A 80 4.09 3.54 5.17
CA SER A 80 3.03 4.50 5.45
C SER A 80 1.69 4.01 4.90
N GLN A 81 0.60 4.58 5.40
CA GLN A 81 -0.68 4.49 4.68
C GLN A 81 -0.63 5.29 3.37
N CYS A 82 -1.59 5.06 2.48
CA CYS A 82 -1.81 5.91 1.31
C CYS A 82 -2.61 7.15 1.73
N VAL A 83 -2.01 8.33 1.58
CA VAL A 83 -2.60 9.60 2.04
C VAL A 83 -2.78 10.57 0.89
N VAL A 84 -3.56 11.61 1.14
CA VAL A 84 -3.70 12.72 0.21
C VAL A 84 -2.72 13.83 0.56
N LEU A 85 -1.86 14.20 -0.38
CA LEU A 85 -0.96 15.33 -0.28
C LEU A 85 -1.31 16.36 -1.36
N ARG A 86 -1.37 17.64 -0.99
CA ARG A 86 -1.56 18.71 -1.98
C ARG A 86 -0.30 18.88 -2.83
N TYR A 87 -0.47 19.18 -4.10
CA TYR A 87 0.61 19.32 -5.08
C TYR A 87 1.77 20.19 -4.58
N HIS A 88 1.47 21.35 -4.00
CA HIS A 88 2.48 22.29 -3.48
C HIS A 88 3.28 21.75 -2.29
N TRP A 89 2.82 20.70 -1.62
CA TRP A 89 3.52 20.03 -0.52
C TRP A 89 4.39 18.85 -0.95
N ILE A 90 4.27 18.36 -2.21
CA ILE A 90 5.00 17.17 -2.67
C ILE A 90 6.51 17.37 -2.57
N GLU A 91 7.05 18.42 -3.19
CA GLU A 91 8.50 18.66 -3.20
C GLU A 91 9.06 18.98 -1.79
N PRO A 92 8.42 19.84 -0.96
CA PRO A 92 8.82 20.01 0.43
C PRO A 92 8.81 18.70 1.23
N PHE A 93 7.79 17.85 1.05
CA PHE A 93 7.67 16.55 1.72
C PHE A 93 8.82 15.62 1.32
N VAL A 94 9.08 15.45 0.03
CA VAL A 94 10.16 14.59 -0.48
C VAL A 94 11.52 15.07 0.01
N ARG A 95 11.80 16.38 -0.03
CA ARG A 95 13.05 16.94 0.49
C ARG A 95 13.23 16.66 1.98
N SER A 96 12.19 16.93 2.75
CA SER A 96 12.20 16.72 4.20
C SER A 96 12.40 15.25 4.56
N LEU A 97 11.78 14.34 3.80
CA LEU A 97 11.96 12.90 3.99
C LEU A 97 13.40 12.46 3.62
N ARG A 98 13.96 12.96 2.51
CA ARG A 98 15.36 12.69 2.13
C ARG A 98 16.36 13.14 3.20
N GLU A 99 16.16 14.32 3.78
CA GLU A 99 17.04 14.84 4.83
C GLU A 99 17.02 13.96 6.08
N ARG A 100 15.84 13.53 6.53
CA ARG A 100 15.71 12.64 7.71
C ARG A 100 16.28 11.25 7.46
N LEU A 101 16.01 10.68 6.29
CA LEU A 101 16.47 9.34 5.94
C LEU A 101 17.95 9.30 5.50
N ALA A 102 18.61 10.45 5.31
CA ALA A 102 20.00 10.48 4.86
C ALA A 102 20.98 9.82 5.85
N ALA A 103 20.65 9.82 7.15
CA ALA A 103 21.46 9.20 8.20
C ALA A 103 21.16 7.70 8.38
N PHE A 104 20.11 7.16 7.73
CA PHE A 104 19.72 5.76 7.90
C PHE A 104 20.66 4.84 7.13
N HIS A 105 21.29 3.91 7.86
CA HIS A 105 22.12 2.88 7.27
C HIS A 105 21.26 1.77 6.65
N ARG A 106 21.81 1.12 5.62
CA ARG A 106 21.22 -0.10 5.06
C ARG A 106 21.24 -1.20 6.13
N PHE A 107 20.17 -1.99 6.18
CA PHE A 107 20.03 -3.13 7.06
C PHE A 107 19.38 -4.29 6.32
N PHE A 108 19.35 -5.46 6.96
CA PHE A 108 18.72 -6.67 6.43
C PHE A 108 17.38 -6.91 7.12
N CYS A 109 16.40 -7.36 6.33
CA CYS A 109 15.15 -7.91 6.81
C CYS A 109 15.01 -9.34 6.33
N VAL A 110 14.28 -10.15 7.10
CA VAL A 110 13.81 -11.46 6.67
C VAL A 110 12.29 -11.42 6.63
N ALA A 111 11.71 -11.80 5.50
CA ALA A 111 10.26 -11.94 5.33
C ALA A 111 9.99 -13.36 4.83
N ASP A 112 9.56 -14.23 5.72
CA ASP A 112 9.44 -15.68 5.48
C ASP A 112 8.13 -16.28 6.00
N GLN A 113 7.31 -15.50 6.71
CA GLN A 113 6.04 -15.98 7.24
C GLN A 113 4.90 -15.65 6.28
N VAL A 114 4.32 -16.64 5.61
CA VAL A 114 3.11 -16.41 4.80
C VAL A 114 1.95 -16.03 5.70
N LYS A 115 1.26 -14.94 5.35
CA LYS A 115 0.10 -14.42 6.07
C LYS A 115 -0.92 -13.82 5.12
N VAL A 116 -2.17 -13.82 5.54
CA VAL A 116 -3.29 -13.21 4.81
C VAL A 116 -3.58 -11.84 5.40
N TYR A 117 -3.79 -10.87 4.53
CA TYR A 117 -4.10 -9.48 4.90
C TYR A 117 -5.37 -9.04 4.21
N THR A 118 -6.10 -8.12 4.84
CA THR A 118 -7.16 -7.36 4.18
C THR A 118 -6.85 -5.89 4.28
N ASN A 119 -7.21 -5.11 3.27
CA ASN A 119 -7.19 -3.66 3.45
C ASN A 119 -8.25 -3.22 4.48
N GLN A 120 -8.11 -2.01 5.00
CA GLN A 120 -8.93 -1.51 6.11
C GLN A 120 -10.44 -1.56 5.85
N ASN A 121 -10.88 -1.32 4.60
CA ASN A 121 -12.29 -1.36 4.21
C ASN A 121 -12.74 -2.74 3.69
N LYS A 122 -11.89 -3.77 3.79
CA LYS A 122 -12.18 -5.16 3.42
C LYS A 122 -12.65 -5.33 1.97
N THR A 123 -12.24 -4.41 1.10
CA THR A 123 -12.50 -4.51 -0.34
C THR A 123 -11.42 -5.30 -1.07
N ARG A 124 -10.32 -5.65 -0.39
CA ARG A 124 -9.19 -6.42 -0.92
C ARG A 124 -8.64 -7.37 0.11
N THR A 125 -8.26 -8.55 -0.39
CA THR A 125 -7.50 -9.55 0.35
C THR A 125 -6.17 -9.75 -0.34
N PHE A 126 -5.11 -9.93 0.43
CA PHE A 126 -3.75 -10.14 -0.01
C PHE A 126 -3.15 -11.37 0.65
N ILE A 127 -2.26 -12.06 -0.07
CA ILE A 127 -1.31 -13.00 0.52
C ILE A 127 0.03 -12.27 0.52
N GLY A 128 0.73 -12.29 1.65
CA GLY A 128 2.02 -11.63 1.78
C GLY A 128 2.99 -12.38 2.69
N LEU A 129 4.27 -12.02 2.60
CA LEU A 129 5.33 -12.48 3.49
C LEU A 129 5.55 -11.45 4.59
N GLU A 130 5.20 -11.80 5.84
CA GLU A 130 5.45 -10.98 7.02
C GLU A 130 6.94 -10.98 7.38
N VAL A 131 7.42 -9.80 7.79
CA VAL A 131 8.79 -9.62 8.27
C VAL A 131 8.96 -10.26 9.64
N SER A 132 9.85 -11.23 9.75
CA SER A 132 10.23 -11.93 10.98
C SER A 132 11.51 -11.38 11.63
N ALA A 133 12.40 -10.76 10.84
CA ALA A 133 13.61 -10.09 11.33
C ALA A 133 13.82 -8.73 10.65
N GLY A 134 14.37 -7.76 11.38
CA GLY A 134 14.54 -6.37 10.90
C GLY A 134 13.39 -5.43 11.26
N HIS A 135 12.41 -5.91 12.03
CA HIS A 135 11.22 -5.16 12.44
C HIS A 135 11.56 -3.87 13.21
N PHE A 136 12.56 -3.92 14.10
CA PHE A 136 12.97 -2.74 14.87
C PHE A 136 13.47 -1.60 13.97
N GLN A 137 14.32 -1.90 12.99
CA GLN A 137 14.82 -0.91 12.03
C GLN A 137 13.70 -0.36 11.14
N LEU A 138 12.71 -1.18 10.79
CA LEU A 138 11.52 -0.73 10.07
C LEU A 138 10.68 0.22 10.93
N LEU A 139 10.52 -0.03 12.22
CA LEU A 139 9.86 0.90 13.14
C LEU A 139 10.61 2.23 13.26
N GLU A 140 11.94 2.20 13.32
CA GLU A 140 12.76 3.43 13.30
C GLU A 140 12.52 4.22 12.00
N LEU A 141 12.48 3.55 10.84
CA LEU A 141 12.14 4.19 9.57
C LEU A 141 10.73 4.80 9.57
N VAL A 142 9.72 4.05 10.04
CA VAL A 142 8.36 4.57 10.16
C VAL A 142 8.32 5.80 11.06
N SER A 143 9.09 5.81 12.15
CA SER A 143 9.14 6.97 13.06
C SER A 143 9.70 8.23 12.37
N GLU A 144 10.64 8.08 11.44
CA GLU A 144 11.13 9.19 10.62
C GLU A 144 10.16 9.60 9.52
N VAL A 145 9.44 8.64 8.91
CA VAL A 145 8.41 8.92 7.92
C VAL A 145 7.27 9.72 8.56
N ASP A 146 6.81 9.28 9.73
CA ASP A 146 5.73 9.91 10.49
C ASP A 146 6.14 11.28 11.08
N GLY A 147 7.40 11.41 11.53
CA GLY A 147 8.01 12.63 12.02
C GLY A 147 7.33 13.29 13.24
N PRO A 148 8.01 14.19 13.96
CA PRO A 148 7.41 14.96 15.07
C PRO A 148 6.61 16.19 14.60
N SER A 149 6.68 16.57 13.32
CA SER A 149 5.98 17.74 12.80
C SER A 149 4.47 17.50 12.78
N HIS A 150 3.75 18.24 13.62
CA HIS A 150 2.29 18.20 13.74
C HIS A 150 1.56 18.47 12.40
N SER A 151 2.27 18.98 11.39
CA SER A 151 1.71 19.31 10.08
C SER A 151 1.22 18.09 9.28
N TYR A 152 1.75 16.88 9.52
CA TYR A 152 1.41 15.67 8.74
C TYR A 152 1.14 14.41 9.58
N ARG A 153 1.32 14.49 10.91
CA ARG A 153 1.34 13.36 11.86
C ARG A 153 0.10 12.43 11.83
N CYS A 154 -1.06 12.96 11.46
CA CYS A 154 -2.31 12.19 11.46
C CYS A 154 -2.53 11.38 10.17
N LEU A 155 -1.75 11.64 9.12
CA LEU A 155 -2.00 11.06 7.80
C LEU A 155 -1.35 9.68 7.63
N PHE A 156 -0.12 9.49 8.14
CA PHE A 156 0.70 8.33 7.77
C PHE A 156 0.78 7.19 8.80
N CYS A 157 0.31 7.44 10.03
CA CYS A 157 0.48 6.54 11.18
C CYS A 157 -0.02 5.11 10.91
N LEU A 158 0.86 4.13 11.12
CA LEU A 158 0.52 2.71 11.15
C LEU A 158 0.30 2.28 12.61
N GLN A 159 -0.93 1.96 12.98
CA GLN A 159 -1.23 1.42 14.30
C GLN A 159 -0.85 -0.07 14.31
N ASP A 160 0.14 -0.44 15.14
CA ASP A 160 0.68 -1.81 15.24
C ASP A 160 1.09 -2.40 13.87
N PRO A 161 2.16 -1.86 13.23
CA PRO A 161 2.49 -2.18 11.85
C PRO A 161 2.93 -3.64 11.69
N SER A 162 2.18 -4.41 10.90
CA SER A 162 2.65 -5.68 10.36
C SER A 162 3.31 -5.42 8.99
N PHE A 163 4.64 -5.35 8.98
CA PHE A 163 5.41 -5.16 7.75
C PHE A 163 5.42 -6.44 6.92
N HIS A 164 5.10 -6.31 5.63
CA HIS A 164 5.01 -7.45 4.74
C HIS A 164 5.23 -7.08 3.28
N ILE A 165 5.67 -8.06 2.48
CA ILE A 165 5.70 -7.98 1.02
C ILE A 165 4.46 -8.67 0.48
N SER A 166 3.59 -7.94 -0.21
CA SER A 166 2.42 -8.53 -0.87
C SER A 166 2.85 -9.38 -2.07
N LEU A 167 2.39 -10.62 -2.12
CA LEU A 167 2.66 -11.60 -3.19
C LEU A 167 1.50 -11.65 -4.20
N ALA A 168 0.26 -11.66 -3.70
CA ALA A 168 -0.93 -11.79 -4.54
C ALA A 168 -2.13 -11.08 -3.90
N TRP A 169 -3.15 -10.79 -4.70
CA TRP A 169 -4.34 -10.09 -4.26
C TRP A 169 -5.61 -10.52 -5.00
N CYS A 170 -6.76 -10.28 -4.38
CA CYS A 170 -8.08 -10.46 -5.00
C CYS A 170 -9.09 -9.42 -4.48
N VAL A 171 -10.19 -9.27 -5.21
CA VAL A 171 -11.31 -8.39 -4.84
C VAL A 171 -12.15 -9.01 -3.72
N GLY A 172 -12.53 -8.19 -2.75
CA GLY A 172 -13.39 -8.57 -1.62
C GLY A 172 -12.62 -9.11 -0.41
N ASP A 173 -13.37 -9.38 0.67
CA ASP A 173 -12.90 -10.08 1.87
C ASP A 173 -13.03 -11.59 1.65
N LEU A 174 -11.92 -12.22 1.25
CA LEU A 174 -11.79 -13.66 1.07
C LEU A 174 -10.80 -14.25 2.08
N ALA A 175 -10.49 -13.51 3.16
CA ALA A 175 -9.53 -13.93 4.17
C ALA A 175 -9.89 -15.30 4.75
N GLY A 176 -11.17 -15.52 5.08
CA GLY A 176 -11.64 -16.81 5.60
C GLY A 176 -11.46 -18.01 4.66
N ARG A 177 -11.32 -17.80 3.34
CA ARG A 177 -11.00 -18.89 2.39
C ARG A 177 -9.51 -19.22 2.37
N LEU A 178 -8.67 -18.25 2.71
CA LEU A 178 -7.21 -18.35 2.64
C LEU A 178 -6.58 -18.70 3.99
N GLU A 179 -7.07 -18.16 5.11
CA GLU A 179 -6.50 -18.30 6.47
C GLU A 179 -6.58 -19.72 7.07
N GLY A 180 -7.19 -20.67 6.37
CA GLY A 180 -7.41 -22.04 6.85
C GLY A 180 -6.42 -23.07 6.29
N GLN A 181 -6.94 -23.97 5.46
CA GLN A 181 -6.13 -25.03 4.84
C GLN A 181 -5.11 -24.47 3.85
N CYS A 182 -5.51 -23.50 3.02
CA CYS A 182 -4.62 -22.85 2.07
C CYS A 182 -3.36 -22.27 2.75
N LEU A 183 -3.51 -21.48 3.82
CA LEU A 183 -2.37 -20.88 4.50
C LEU A 183 -1.41 -21.94 5.08
N ARG A 184 -1.95 -23.03 5.64
CA ARG A 184 -1.14 -24.14 6.16
C ARG A 184 -0.38 -24.91 5.07
N GLU A 185 -0.92 -24.96 3.86
CA GLU A 185 -0.28 -25.61 2.71
C GLU A 185 0.77 -24.69 2.04
N LEU A 186 0.73 -23.38 2.32
CA LEU A 186 1.69 -22.39 1.82
C LEU A 186 2.89 -22.15 2.77
N GLN A 187 2.83 -22.65 4.01
CA GLN A 187 3.91 -22.57 5.01
C GLN A 187 4.90 -23.72 4.88
#